data_AF-A0A1X0QL02-F1
#
_entry.id   AF-A0A1X0QL02-F1
#
_cell.length_a   1.000
_cell.length_b   1.000
_cell.length_c   1.000
_cell.angle_alpha   90.00
_cell.angle_beta   90.00
_cell.angle_gamma   90.00
#
_symmetry.space_group_name_H-M   'P 1'
#
loop_
_entity.id
_entity.type
_entity.pdbx_description
1 polymer ?
#
loop_
_entity_poly.entity_id
_entity_poly.type
_entity_poly.pdbx_seq_one_letter_code
_entity_poly.pdbx_strand_id
1 'polypeptide(L)'
;MKRISTTQAMRNMQEAGSFGVLETEDDLIVYSSDCYNYKTCVLTGLSDICYFEAALLNSEGEVRIGFAEENVDLLGPLGTDCHGFALGSKNGYGFSKLKRINFGGRYRKHDIVSCEIIRKDSNKFVKFYINGVHSFKDFEVPNNIVLYPAFSLYGFSNISLNFGPYYAYKDLIERRANAENNN
;
A
#
# COMPACT_ATOMS: atom_id res chain seq x y z
N MET A 1 -16.75 -11.58 2.22
CA MET A 1 -16.06 -10.29 2.46
C MET A 1 -15.45 -10.34 3.85
N LYS A 2 -14.11 -10.32 3.98
CA LYS A 2 -13.48 -10.17 5.30
C LYS A 2 -13.78 -8.73 5.74
N ARG A 3 -14.80 -8.53 6.57
CA ARG A 3 -15.00 -7.26 7.24
C ARG A 3 -13.80 -7.05 8.15
N ILE A 4 -12.92 -6.13 7.79
CA ILE A 4 -11.94 -5.61 8.73
C ILE A 4 -12.78 -5.02 9.85
N SER A 5 -12.69 -5.59 11.05
CA SER A 5 -13.38 -5.00 12.21
C SER A 5 -12.93 -3.55 12.32
N THR A 6 -13.87 -2.62 12.21
CA THR A 6 -13.65 -1.19 12.40
C THR A 6 -12.92 -0.90 13.70
N THR A 7 -13.12 -1.73 14.72
CA THR A 7 -12.43 -1.65 16.01
C THR A 7 -10.92 -1.90 15.92
N GLN A 8 -10.46 -2.81 15.05
CA GLN A 8 -9.02 -3.08 14.88
C GLN A 8 -8.35 -1.98 14.04
N ALA A 9 -9.01 -1.50 12.99
CA ALA A 9 -8.54 -0.36 12.21
C ALA A 9 -8.41 0.91 13.08
N MET A 10 -9.42 1.17 13.93
CA MET A 10 -9.40 2.29 14.87
C MET A 10 -8.31 2.18 15.95
N ARG A 11 -8.03 0.97 16.47
CA ARG A 11 -6.93 0.75 17.43
C ARG A 11 -5.55 1.00 16.82
N ASN A 12 -5.30 0.46 15.62
CA ASN A 12 -4.02 0.66 14.92
C ASN A 12 -3.78 2.14 14.56
N MET A 13 -4.84 2.97 14.53
CA MET A 13 -4.77 4.43 14.30
C MET A 13 -4.56 5.25 15.58
N GLN A 14 -5.19 4.87 16.70
CA GLN A 14 -4.99 5.55 18.00
C GLN A 14 -3.52 5.55 18.44
N GLU A 15 -2.78 4.51 18.08
CA GLU A 15 -1.35 4.37 18.40
C GLU A 15 -0.44 5.18 17.46
N ALA A 16 -0.91 5.59 16.28
CA ALA A 16 -0.08 6.21 15.23
C ALA A 16 -0.22 7.75 15.12
N GLY A 17 -1.28 8.38 15.65
CA GLY A 17 -1.51 9.84 15.56
C GLY A 17 -2.63 10.21 14.57
N SER A 18 -2.89 11.52 14.37
CA SER A 18 -4.12 12.07 13.77
C SER A 18 -4.46 11.48 12.40
N PHE A 19 -5.34 10.48 12.41
CA PHE A 19 -5.99 9.97 11.23
C PHE A 19 -7.51 9.91 11.44
N GLY A 20 -8.28 10.20 10.40
CA GLY A 20 -9.72 9.98 10.37
C GLY A 20 -10.06 8.72 9.58
N VAL A 21 -11.05 7.95 10.06
CA VAL A 21 -11.75 6.94 9.25
C VAL A 21 -13.10 7.49 8.87
N LEU A 22 -13.40 7.50 7.58
CA LEU A 22 -14.74 7.71 7.09
C LEU A 22 -15.17 6.42 6.40
N GLU A 23 -16.18 5.74 6.97
CA GLU A 23 -16.93 4.74 6.23
C GLU A 23 -17.84 5.48 5.25
N THR A 24 -17.75 5.15 3.97
CA THR A 24 -18.69 5.66 2.96
C THR A 24 -19.84 4.67 2.77
N GLU A 25 -20.90 5.10 2.08
CA GLU A 25 -22.08 4.27 1.79
C GLU A 25 -21.77 2.97 1.01
N ASP A 26 -20.56 2.86 0.44
CA ASP A 26 -20.12 1.77 -0.44
C ASP A 26 -19.13 0.77 0.22
N ASP A 27 -19.14 0.62 1.55
CA ASP A 27 -18.16 -0.21 2.31
C ASP A 27 -16.69 0.17 2.05
N LEU A 28 -16.44 1.37 1.53
CA LEU A 28 -15.11 1.88 1.24
C LEU A 28 -14.54 2.52 2.51
N ILE A 29 -13.40 2.02 2.97
CA ILE A 29 -12.71 2.61 4.13
C ILE A 29 -11.77 3.69 3.63
N VAL A 30 -12.08 4.94 3.98
CA VAL A 30 -11.24 6.10 3.68
C VAL A 30 -10.41 6.45 4.89
N TYR A 31 -9.10 6.60 4.67
CA TYR A 31 -8.13 7.06 5.65
C TYR A 31 -7.66 8.46 5.26
N SER A 32 -7.74 9.41 6.19
CA SER A 32 -7.29 10.78 6.00
C SER A 32 -6.29 11.20 7.06
N SER A 33 -5.35 12.06 6.69
CA SER A 33 -4.48 12.79 7.62
C SER A 33 -4.67 14.29 7.42
N ASP A 34 -4.45 15.07 8.47
CA ASP A 34 -4.38 16.54 8.47
C ASP A 34 -3.05 17.05 9.05
N CYS A 35 -2.08 16.17 9.27
CA CYS A 35 -0.84 16.48 9.99
C CYS A 35 0.40 16.50 9.07
N TYR A 36 1.26 17.51 9.26
CA TYR A 36 2.50 17.67 8.49
C TYR A 36 3.68 16.85 9.04
N ASN A 37 3.40 15.65 9.53
CA ASN A 37 4.38 14.63 9.87
C ASN A 37 3.91 13.31 9.26
N TYR A 38 4.85 12.54 8.70
CA TYR A 38 4.48 11.21 8.20
C TYR A 38 4.08 10.33 9.36
N LYS A 39 2.97 9.61 9.19
CA LYS A 39 2.55 8.54 10.10
C LYS A 39 2.27 7.28 9.29
N THR A 40 2.75 6.14 9.77
CA THR A 40 2.54 4.84 9.13
C THR A 40 1.44 4.08 9.87
N CYS A 41 0.54 3.46 9.12
CA CYS A 41 -0.46 2.52 9.61
C CYS A 41 -0.18 1.14 9.01
N VAL A 42 -0.26 0.11 9.86
CA VAL A 42 -0.09 -1.29 9.48
C VAL A 42 -1.37 -2.05 9.83
N LEU A 43 -1.92 -2.79 8.89
CA LEU A 43 -3.15 -3.56 9.09
C LEU A 43 -2.80 -4.99 9.52
N THR A 44 -2.31 -5.14 10.74
CA THR A 44 -1.83 -6.42 11.33
C THR A 44 -2.86 -7.55 11.34
N GLY A 45 -4.16 -7.23 11.29
CA GLY A 45 -5.23 -8.23 11.16
C GLY A 45 -5.36 -8.86 9.77
N LEU A 46 -4.52 -8.49 8.80
CA LEU A 46 -4.64 -8.86 7.38
C LEU A 46 -3.40 -9.58 6.83
N SER A 47 -2.77 -10.45 7.61
CA SER A 47 -1.56 -11.20 7.22
C SER A 47 -1.71 -12.08 5.97
N ASP A 48 -2.93 -12.47 5.61
CA ASP A 48 -3.23 -13.31 4.46
C ASP A 48 -3.51 -12.53 3.18
N ILE A 49 -3.60 -11.21 3.26
CA ILE A 49 -3.79 -10.34 2.09
C ILE A 49 -2.49 -10.25 1.30
N CYS A 50 -2.49 -10.88 0.12
CA CYS A 50 -1.41 -10.76 -0.87
C CYS A 50 -1.71 -9.76 -1.99
N TYR A 51 -2.92 -9.19 -2.05
CA TYR A 51 -3.31 -8.21 -3.05
C TYR A 51 -4.29 -7.21 -2.47
N PHE A 52 -4.07 -5.93 -2.70
CA PHE A 52 -5.05 -4.88 -2.42
C PHE A 52 -4.86 -3.71 -3.38
N GLU A 53 -5.89 -2.88 -3.50
CA GLU A 53 -5.86 -1.64 -4.27
C GLU A 53 -6.04 -0.45 -3.34
N ALA A 54 -5.38 0.66 -3.67
CA ALA A 54 -5.52 1.91 -2.96
C ALA A 54 -5.71 3.06 -3.93
N ALA A 55 -6.78 3.84 -3.76
CA ALA A 55 -7.02 5.02 -4.57
C ALA A 55 -6.58 6.28 -3.82
N LEU A 56 -5.86 7.17 -4.50
CA LEU A 56 -5.49 8.47 -3.96
C LEU A 56 -6.64 9.47 -4.22
N LEU A 57 -7.26 9.99 -3.17
CA LEU A 57 -8.50 10.77 -3.29
C LEU A 57 -8.27 12.28 -3.45
N ASN A 58 -7.09 12.78 -3.10
CA ASN A 58 -6.73 14.19 -3.24
C ASN A 58 -5.24 14.38 -3.58
N SER A 59 -4.82 15.65 -3.70
CA SER A 59 -3.43 16.03 -4.03
C SER A 59 -2.78 16.90 -2.94
N GLU A 60 -3.40 17.02 -1.76
CA GLU A 60 -3.02 18.01 -0.73
C GLU A 60 -2.03 17.46 0.31
N GLY A 61 -1.46 16.29 0.02
CA GLY A 61 -0.49 15.64 0.88
C GLY A 61 0.34 14.60 0.12
N GLU A 62 1.18 13.90 0.87
CA GLU A 62 2.03 12.84 0.35
C GLU A 62 1.63 11.50 0.93
N VAL A 63 1.66 10.46 0.10
CA VAL A 63 1.24 9.12 0.48
C VAL A 63 2.35 8.14 0.08
N ARG A 64 2.55 7.11 0.90
CA ARG A 64 3.27 5.90 0.53
C ARG A 64 2.39 4.70 0.81
N ILE A 65 2.33 3.76 -0.13
CA ILE A 65 1.42 2.60 -0.07
C ILE A 65 2.24 1.34 -0.32
N GLY A 66 1.98 0.28 0.43
CA GLY A 66 2.56 -1.03 0.18
C GLY A 66 2.39 -2.00 1.33
N PHE A 67 3.50 -2.62 1.74
CA PHE A 67 3.50 -3.63 2.77
C PHE A 67 4.58 -3.34 3.81
N ALA A 68 4.36 -3.77 5.05
CA ALA A 68 5.35 -3.69 6.12
C ALA A 68 5.31 -4.91 7.04
N GLU A 69 6.41 -5.16 7.76
CA GLU A 69 6.42 -6.01 8.94
C GLU A 69 5.70 -5.31 10.11
N GLU A 70 5.33 -6.06 11.14
CA GLU A 70 4.61 -5.54 12.31
C GLU A 70 5.41 -4.49 13.10
N ASN A 71 6.74 -4.60 13.08
CA ASN A 71 7.67 -3.76 13.85
C ASN A 71 8.19 -2.53 13.07
N VAL A 72 7.52 -2.15 11.98
CA VAL A 72 7.86 -0.95 11.21
C VAL A 72 7.74 0.33 12.08
N ASP A 73 8.55 1.34 11.79
CA ASP A 73 8.48 2.66 12.40
C ASP A 73 7.16 3.37 12.04
N LEU A 74 6.24 3.42 13.02
CA LEU A 74 4.94 4.06 12.89
C LEU A 74 5.00 5.59 12.85
N LEU A 75 6.08 6.19 13.37
CA LEU A 75 6.26 7.64 13.45
C LEU A 75 6.97 8.22 12.23
N GLY A 76 7.52 7.36 11.38
CA GLY A 76 8.17 7.71 10.14
C GLY A 76 7.33 7.38 8.90
N PRO A 77 7.79 7.79 7.71
CA PRO A 77 7.19 7.38 6.46
C PRO A 77 7.46 5.90 6.17
N LEU A 78 6.50 5.20 5.56
CA LEU A 78 6.66 3.79 5.19
C LEU A 78 7.87 3.57 4.25
N GLY A 79 8.63 2.50 4.53
CA GLY A 79 9.84 2.15 3.79
C GLY A 79 11.07 3.00 4.13
N THR A 80 10.99 3.80 5.19
CA THR A 80 12.15 4.54 5.71
C THR A 80 13.04 3.61 6.52
N ASP A 81 12.50 2.72 7.34
CA ASP A 81 13.27 1.68 8.04
C ASP A 81 13.55 0.45 7.15
N CYS A 82 13.99 -0.66 7.77
CA CYS A 82 14.23 -1.94 7.10
C CYS A 82 12.99 -2.85 7.00
N HIS A 83 11.84 -2.42 7.50
CA HIS A 83 10.63 -3.24 7.67
C HIS A 83 9.51 -2.87 6.69
N GLY A 84 9.60 -1.71 6.01
CA GLY A 84 8.62 -1.27 5.02
C GLY A 84 9.06 -1.41 3.55
N PHE A 85 8.07 -1.61 2.68
CA PHE A 85 8.18 -1.63 1.21
C PHE A 85 7.04 -0.79 0.63
N ALA A 86 7.36 0.34 0.01
CA ALA A 86 6.36 1.34 -0.35
C ALA A 86 6.57 1.95 -1.74
N LEU A 87 5.49 2.38 -2.39
CA LEU A 87 5.50 3.30 -3.53
C LEU A 87 4.96 4.66 -3.11
N GLY A 88 5.71 5.74 -3.36
CA GLY A 88 5.33 7.10 -2.96
C GLY A 88 4.75 8.00 -4.05
N SER A 89 3.76 8.83 -3.68
CA SER A 89 2.96 9.66 -4.60
C SER A 89 3.67 10.89 -5.17
N LYS A 90 4.68 11.44 -4.48
CA LYS A 90 5.31 12.72 -4.89
C LYS A 90 6.17 12.60 -6.15
N ASN A 91 6.94 11.52 -6.25
CA ASN A 91 7.97 11.35 -7.29
C ASN A 91 8.01 9.94 -7.90
N GLY A 92 7.10 9.03 -7.52
CA GLY A 92 7.09 7.68 -8.08
C GLY A 92 8.28 6.82 -7.68
N TYR A 93 8.84 7.08 -6.50
CA TYR A 93 9.92 6.28 -5.96
C TYR A 93 9.37 5.10 -5.15
N GLY A 94 10.06 3.97 -5.26
CA GLY A 94 9.98 2.90 -4.28
C GLY A 94 10.86 3.23 -3.06
N PHE A 95 10.38 2.86 -1.87
CA PHE A 95 11.04 3.07 -0.58
C PHE A 95 11.17 1.75 0.17
N SER A 96 12.39 1.41 0.57
CA SER A 96 12.68 0.31 1.51
C SER A 96 14.11 0.43 2.03
N LYS A 97 14.37 0.06 3.28
CA LYS A 97 15.72 0.00 3.89
C LYS A 97 16.49 1.32 3.76
N LEU A 98 15.84 2.45 4.09
CA LEU A 98 16.37 3.82 3.94
C LEU A 98 16.76 4.20 2.50
N LYS A 99 16.42 3.37 1.49
CA LYS A 99 16.78 3.61 0.09
C LYS A 99 15.57 4.05 -0.71
N ARG A 100 15.83 5.00 -1.59
CA ARG A 100 14.88 5.51 -2.58
C ARG A 100 15.27 4.99 -3.95
N ILE A 101 14.39 4.25 -4.60
CA ILE A 101 14.65 3.60 -5.88
C ILE A 101 13.67 4.16 -6.91
N ASN A 102 14.16 4.51 -8.10
CA ASN A 102 13.27 4.94 -9.19
C ASN A 102 12.45 3.75 -9.71
N PHE A 103 11.14 3.78 -9.47
CA PHE A 103 10.16 2.79 -9.96
C PHE A 103 9.46 3.30 -11.23
N GLY A 104 9.76 4.55 -11.62
CA GLY A 104 9.44 5.22 -12.89
C GLY A 104 7.97 5.39 -13.24
N GLY A 105 7.11 5.39 -12.23
CA GLY A 105 5.72 5.81 -12.36
C GLY A 105 5.30 6.59 -11.12
N ARG A 106 4.73 7.79 -11.30
CA ARG A 106 4.13 8.59 -10.23
C ARG A 106 2.62 8.45 -10.31
N TYR A 107 1.99 8.12 -9.18
CA TYR A 107 0.53 8.16 -9.06
C TYR A 107 0.06 9.51 -8.48
N ARG A 108 -1.15 9.92 -8.86
CA ARG A 108 -1.79 11.19 -8.53
C ARG A 108 -3.24 10.96 -8.10
N LYS A 109 -3.94 12.04 -7.77
CA LYS A 109 -5.37 11.99 -7.48
C LYS A 109 -6.12 11.20 -8.56
N HIS A 110 -6.99 10.30 -8.11
CA HIS A 110 -7.78 9.34 -8.90
C HIS A 110 -7.01 8.15 -9.49
N ASP A 111 -5.68 8.10 -9.39
CA ASP A 111 -4.96 6.88 -9.72
C ASP A 111 -5.18 5.81 -8.65
N ILE A 112 -5.23 4.56 -9.10
CA ILE A 112 -5.28 3.38 -8.25
C ILE A 112 -3.91 2.71 -8.26
N VAL A 113 -3.37 2.51 -7.06
CA VAL A 113 -2.16 1.73 -6.84
C VAL A 113 -2.56 0.32 -6.43
N SER A 114 -2.27 -0.68 -7.26
CA SER A 114 -2.38 -2.09 -6.87
C SER A 114 -1.07 -2.54 -6.23
N CYS A 115 -1.17 -3.19 -5.08
CA CYS A 115 -0.04 -3.75 -4.33
C CYS A 115 -0.19 -5.27 -4.30
N GLU A 116 0.82 -6.00 -4.76
CA GLU A 116 0.77 -7.45 -4.90
C GLU A 116 2.01 -8.13 -4.30
N ILE A 117 1.80 -9.27 -3.64
CA ILE A 117 2.84 -10.19 -3.20
C ILE A 117 2.77 -11.47 -4.03
N ILE A 118 3.81 -11.72 -4.84
CA ILE A 118 3.98 -12.96 -5.58
C ILE A 118 5.05 -13.80 -4.90
N ARG A 119 4.74 -15.06 -4.57
CA ARG A 119 5.72 -16.02 -4.01
C ARG A 119 6.40 -16.79 -5.14
N LYS A 120 7.73 -16.88 -5.11
CA LYS A 120 8.51 -17.68 -6.05
C LYS A 120 9.76 -18.21 -5.35
N ASP A 121 9.94 -19.53 -5.41
CA ASP A 121 11.05 -20.24 -4.77
C ASP A 121 11.13 -19.92 -3.26
N SER A 122 12.30 -19.52 -2.76
CA SER A 122 12.54 -19.14 -1.36
C SER A 122 12.18 -17.69 -1.03
N ASN A 123 11.75 -16.90 -2.02
CA ASN A 123 11.46 -15.48 -1.87
C ASN A 123 10.02 -15.14 -2.25
N LYS A 124 9.62 -13.92 -1.89
CA LYS A 124 8.42 -13.25 -2.38
C LYS A 124 8.79 -11.88 -2.91
N PHE A 125 7.97 -11.39 -3.83
CA PHE A 125 8.17 -10.16 -4.56
C PHE A 125 7.01 -9.22 -4.27
N VAL A 126 7.31 -8.05 -3.73
CA VAL A 126 6.35 -6.96 -3.57
C VAL A 126 6.36 -6.14 -4.85
N LYS A 127 5.23 -6.15 -5.55
CA LYS A 127 5.01 -5.49 -6.83
C LYS A 127 4.01 -4.36 -6.69
N PHE A 128 4.20 -3.32 -7.49
CA PHE A 128 3.28 -2.19 -7.56
C PHE A 128 2.83 -1.94 -8.98
N TYR A 129 1.57 -1.58 -9.13
CA TYR A 129 0.97 -1.21 -10.40
C TYR A 129 0.24 0.11 -10.25
N ILE A 130 0.38 1.01 -11.22
CA ILE A 130 -0.41 2.24 -11.30
C ILE A 130 -1.41 2.06 -12.44
N ASN A 131 -2.70 2.06 -12.12
CA ASN A 131 -3.78 1.83 -13.07
C ASN A 131 -3.56 0.55 -13.92
N GLY A 132 -3.12 -0.53 -13.25
CA GLY A 132 -2.83 -1.82 -13.86
C GLY A 132 -1.54 -1.92 -14.68
N VAL A 133 -0.72 -0.87 -14.73
CA VAL A 133 0.61 -0.88 -15.38
C VAL A 133 1.69 -1.12 -14.32
N HIS A 134 2.50 -2.16 -14.51
CA HIS A 134 3.59 -2.52 -13.58
C HIS A 134 4.61 -1.40 -13.46
N SER A 135 5.04 -1.14 -12.23
CA SER A 135 6.18 -0.26 -11.95
C SER A 135 7.48 -0.98 -12.33
N PHE A 136 8.52 -0.27 -12.77
CA PHE A 136 9.71 -0.90 -13.38
C PHE A 136 10.50 -1.88 -12.48
N LYS A 137 10.19 -1.99 -11.19
CA LYS A 137 10.94 -2.81 -10.23
C LYS A 137 10.03 -3.45 -9.19
N ASP A 138 10.54 -4.55 -8.65
CA ASP A 138 9.95 -5.30 -7.54
C ASP A 138 10.89 -5.24 -6.32
N PHE A 139 10.33 -5.33 -5.12
CA PHE A 139 11.14 -5.62 -3.92
C PHE A 139 11.17 -7.11 -3.65
N GLU A 140 12.36 -7.68 -3.55
CA GLU A 140 12.57 -9.06 -3.14
C GLU A 140 12.66 -9.16 -1.62
N VAL A 141 11.89 -10.08 -1.05
CA VAL A 141 11.77 -10.30 0.39
C VAL A 141 11.82 -11.81 0.68
N PRO A 142 12.59 -12.27 1.67
CA PRO A 142 12.56 -13.67 2.09
C PRO A 142 11.14 -14.15 2.47
N ASN A 143 10.79 -15.39 2.16
CA ASN A 143 9.44 -15.93 2.41
C ASN A 143 9.06 -16.02 3.90
N ASN A 144 10.05 -16.15 4.79
CA ASN A 144 9.83 -16.24 6.24
C ASN A 144 9.42 -14.91 6.89
N ILE A 145 9.59 -13.78 6.20
CA ILE A 145 9.14 -12.48 6.70
C ILE A 145 7.62 -12.37 6.53
N VAL A 146 6.89 -11.98 7.56
CA VAL A 146 5.45 -11.73 7.45
C VAL A 146 5.23 -10.26 7.06
N LEU A 147 4.37 -10.03 6.08
CA LEU A 147 4.06 -8.70 5.59
C LEU A 147 2.56 -8.44 5.70
N TYR A 148 2.21 -7.21 6.05
CA TYR A 148 0.85 -6.72 6.20
C TYR A 148 0.63 -5.52 5.28
N PRO A 149 -0.59 -5.32 4.75
CA PRO A 149 -0.93 -4.08 4.06
C PRO A 149 -0.63 -2.88 4.95
N ALA A 150 0.04 -1.88 4.38
CA ALA A 150 0.49 -0.71 5.10
C ALA A 150 0.50 0.53 4.21
N PHE A 151 0.39 1.69 4.84
CA PHE A 151 0.48 2.98 4.18
C PHE A 151 1.00 4.04 5.14
N SER A 152 1.52 5.14 4.61
CA SER A 152 1.83 6.32 5.40
C SER A 152 1.29 7.57 4.74
N LEU A 153 0.69 8.46 5.54
CA LEU A 153 0.10 9.72 5.08
C LEU A 153 0.87 10.91 5.66
N TYR A 154 0.87 12.02 4.94
CA TYR A 154 1.48 13.30 5.30
C TYR A 154 0.66 14.45 4.73
N GLY A 155 0.50 15.53 5.50
CA GLY A 155 -0.35 16.66 5.14
C GLY A 155 -1.82 16.26 5.02
N PHE A 156 -2.60 17.03 4.27
CA PHE A 156 -4.03 16.81 4.05
C PHE A 156 -4.30 15.69 3.03
N SER A 157 -3.74 14.50 3.25
CA SER A 157 -3.83 13.37 2.30
C SER A 157 -4.95 12.39 2.63
N ASN A 158 -5.63 11.91 1.59
CA ASN A 158 -6.74 10.96 1.69
C ASN A 158 -6.54 9.76 0.76
N ILE A 159 -6.73 8.55 1.27
CA ILE A 159 -6.74 7.32 0.48
C ILE A 159 -7.97 6.48 0.79
N SER A 160 -8.38 5.65 -0.15
CA SER A 160 -9.30 4.54 0.12
C SER A 160 -8.62 3.22 -0.15
N LEU A 161 -8.89 2.20 0.66
CA LEU A 161 -8.35 0.85 0.48
C LEU A 161 -9.45 -0.12 0.02
N ASN A 162 -9.11 -1.01 -0.90
CA ASN A 162 -9.97 -2.05 -1.43
C ASN A 162 -9.26 -3.41 -1.32
N PHE A 163 -9.85 -4.31 -0.52
CA PHE A 163 -9.38 -5.68 -0.28
C PHE A 163 -10.23 -6.73 -1.02
N GLY A 164 -11.01 -6.28 -2.01
CA GLY A 164 -11.84 -7.12 -2.86
C GLY A 164 -13.23 -7.44 -2.29
N PRO A 165 -13.97 -8.32 -2.97
CA PRO A 165 -13.52 -9.16 -4.08
C PRO A 165 -13.46 -8.46 -5.44
N TYR A 166 -14.07 -7.28 -5.58
CA TYR A 166 -14.13 -6.54 -6.84
C TYR A 166 -12.99 -5.53 -6.92
N TYR A 167 -12.07 -5.75 -7.85
CA TYR A 167 -10.90 -4.90 -8.06
C TYR A 167 -11.00 -4.20 -9.41
N ALA A 168 -10.43 -3.00 -9.50
CA ALA A 168 -10.42 -2.22 -10.73
C ALA A 168 -9.45 -2.80 -11.77
N TYR A 169 -8.28 -3.30 -11.34
CA TYR A 169 -7.18 -3.64 -12.23
C TYR A 169 -6.66 -5.08 -12.11
N LYS A 170 -7.13 -5.87 -11.14
CA LYS A 170 -6.62 -7.24 -10.92
C LYS A 170 -6.69 -8.12 -12.18
N ASP A 171 -7.85 -8.22 -12.83
CA ASP A 171 -8.03 -9.01 -14.04
C ASP A 171 -7.16 -8.54 -15.22
N LEU A 172 -6.88 -7.23 -15.29
CA LEU A 172 -6.01 -6.66 -16.33
C LEU A 172 -4.55 -7.05 -16.08
N ILE A 173 -4.11 -6.98 -14.82
CA ILE A 173 -2.75 -7.36 -14.40
C ILE A 173 -2.51 -8.84 -14.69
N GLU A 174 -3.43 -9.72 -14.29
CA GLU A 174 -3.33 -11.16 -14.53
C GLU A 174 -3.28 -11.50 -16.03
N ARG A 175 -4.12 -10.84 -16.85
CA ARG A 175 -4.09 -11.02 -18.32
C ARG A 175 -2.75 -10.62 -18.93
N ARG A 176 -2.15 -9.52 -18.49
CA ARG A 176 -0.84 -9.07 -18.98
C ARG A 176 0.29 -10.01 -18.58
N ALA A 177 0.32 -10.45 -17.33
CA ALA A 177 1.30 -11.42 -16.84
C ALA A 177 1.25 -12.73 -17.64
N ASN A 178 0.05 -13.22 -17.97
CA ASN A 178 -0.13 -14.42 -18.78
C ASN A 178 0.32 -14.23 -20.24
N ALA A 179 0.18 -13.03 -20.81
CA ALA A 179 0.66 -12.75 -22.16
C ALA A 179 2.20 -12.72 -22.25
N GLU A 180 2.87 -12.23 -21.20
CA GLU A 180 4.35 -12.17 -21.14
C GLU A 180 4.98 -13.56 -21.00
N ASN A 181 4.35 -14.50 -20.30
CA ASN A 181 4.87 -15.86 -20.12
C ASN A 181 4.69 -16.78 -21.34
N ASN A 182 3.87 -16.38 -22.33
CA ASN A 182 3.58 -17.15 -23.54
C ASN A 182 4.40 -16.70 -24.77
N ASN A 183 5.33 -15.76 -24.59
CA ASN A 183 6.29 -15.30 -25.59
C ASN A 183 7.71 -15.71 -25.20
#